data_AF-A0A1F9B305-F1
#
_entry.id   AF-A0A1F9B305-F1
#
_cell.length_a   1.000
_cell.length_b   1.000
_cell.length_c   1.000
_cell.angle_alpha   90.00
_cell.angle_beta   90.00
_cell.angle_gamma   90.00
#
_symmetry.space_group_name_H-M   'P 1'
#
loop_
_entity.id
_entity.type
_entity.pdbx_description
1 polymer ?
#
loop_
_entity_poly.entity_id
_entity_poly.type
_entity_poly.pdbx_seq_one_letter_code
_entity_poly.pdbx_strand_id
1 'polypeptide(L)'
;MKYGFHEEAVVAAYTAMFQSARALLFKDGIFERSHYCVIEYLREYYVKKHLLSQDYLHSIDVYRTQRHEVLYGLEGISYEKDEVKDTIEKTKKFIKAISQVIKVS
;
A
#
# COMPACT_ATOMS: atom_id res chain seq x y z
N MET A 1 -15.96 6.26 9.07
CA MET A 1 -15.81 5.28 10.16
C MET A 1 -16.92 5.53 11.16
N LYS A 2 -17.94 4.66 11.14
CA LYS A 2 -19.15 4.81 11.97
C LYS A 2 -19.16 3.81 13.14
N TYR A 3 -18.21 2.88 13.19
CA TYR A 3 -18.26 1.69 14.05
C TYR A 3 -16.94 1.33 14.77
N GLY A 4 -15.92 2.19 14.80
CA GLY A 4 -14.70 1.98 15.61
C GLY A 4 -13.66 0.99 15.07
N PHE A 5 -13.88 0.36 13.91
CA PHE A 5 -12.93 -0.56 13.26
C PHE A 5 -11.76 0.16 12.58
N HIS A 6 -10.82 0.65 13.37
CA HIS A 6 -9.71 1.50 12.91
C HIS A 6 -8.54 0.65 12.42
N GLU A 7 -8.21 -0.39 13.18
CA GLU A 7 -7.15 -1.36 12.91
C GLU A 7 -7.45 -2.14 11.63
N GLU A 8 -8.68 -2.65 11.49
CA GLU A 8 -9.11 -3.37 10.29
C GLU A 8 -9.13 -2.46 9.06
N ALA A 9 -9.42 -1.17 9.24
CA ALA A 9 -9.35 -0.21 8.15
C ALA A 9 -7.91 0.00 7.66
N VAL A 10 -6.91 0.00 8.55
CA VAL A 10 -5.48 0.05 8.17
C VAL A 10 -5.06 -1.24 7.46
N VAL A 11 -5.49 -2.40 7.95
CA VAL A 11 -5.23 -3.70 7.29
C VAL A 11 -5.84 -3.76 5.88
N ALA A 12 -7.09 -3.30 5.74
CA ALA A 12 -7.79 -3.24 4.46
C ALA A 12 -7.13 -2.23 3.50
N ALA A 13 -6.71 -1.07 4.01
CA ALA A 13 -5.99 -0.05 3.25
C ALA A 13 -4.69 -0.61 2.66
N TYR A 14 -3.86 -1.24 3.50
CA TYR A 14 -2.65 -1.93 3.03
C TYR A 14 -2.96 -2.98 1.96
N THR A 15 -3.98 -3.82 2.19
CA THR A 15 -4.37 -4.89 1.27
C THR A 15 -4.76 -4.33 -0.09
N ALA A 16 -5.52 -3.23 -0.13
CA ALA A 16 -5.91 -2.57 -1.37
C ALA A 16 -4.69 -2.00 -2.14
N MET A 17 -3.74 -1.38 -1.43
CA MET A 17 -2.49 -0.91 -2.05
C MET A 17 -1.66 -2.07 -2.58
N PHE A 18 -1.54 -3.15 -1.81
CA PHE A 18 -0.79 -4.34 -2.20
C PHE A 18 -1.34 -5.00 -3.46
N GLN A 19 -2.65 -5.22 -3.55
CA GLN A 19 -3.26 -5.80 -4.76
C GLN A 19 -3.14 -4.86 -5.96
N SER A 20 -3.24 -3.55 -5.75
CA SER A 20 -3.03 -2.58 -6.82
C SER A 20 -1.60 -2.60 -7.33
N ALA A 21 -0.61 -2.62 -6.43
CA ALA A 21 0.80 -2.77 -6.79
C ALA A 21 1.06 -4.05 -7.58
N ARG A 22 0.47 -5.19 -7.15
CA ARG A 22 0.58 -6.45 -7.88
C ARG A 22 0.01 -6.39 -9.30
N ALA A 23 -0.99 -5.55 -9.56
CA ALA A 23 -1.49 -5.37 -10.93
C ALA A 23 -0.40 -4.85 -11.88
N LEU A 24 0.55 -4.02 -11.40
CA LEU A 24 1.72 -3.63 -12.18
C LEU A 24 2.68 -4.79 -12.41
N LEU A 25 2.97 -5.58 -11.37
CA LEU A 25 3.83 -6.76 -11.52
C LEU A 25 3.24 -7.76 -12.52
N PHE A 26 1.92 -8.01 -12.44
CA PHE A 26 1.22 -8.88 -13.40
C PHE A 26 1.27 -8.34 -14.83
N LYS A 27 1.07 -7.03 -15.00
CA LYS A 27 1.22 -6.37 -16.30
C LYS A 27 2.63 -6.59 -16.87
N ASP A 28 3.65 -6.60 -16.02
CA ASP A 28 5.05 -6.82 -16.41
C ASP A 28 5.44 -8.30 -16.47
N GLY A 29 4.51 -9.23 -16.23
CA GLY A 29 4.75 -10.68 -16.25
C GLY A 29 5.55 -11.21 -15.05
N ILE A 30 5.59 -10.46 -13.95
CA ILE A 30 6.35 -10.78 -12.74
C ILE A 30 5.43 -11.35 -11.66
N PHE A 31 5.90 -12.42 -11.00
CA PHE A 31 5.25 -13.02 -9.85
C PHE A 31 6.08 -12.76 -8.59
N GLU A 32 5.49 -12.10 -7.60
CA GLU A 32 6.16 -11.84 -6.33
C GLU A 32 6.28 -13.09 -5.44
N ARG A 33 7.33 -13.14 -4.62
CA ARG A 33 7.52 -14.21 -3.60
C ARG A 33 7.24 -13.74 -2.17
N SER A 34 7.10 -12.43 -1.96
CA SER A 34 6.80 -11.85 -0.65
C SER A 34 6.24 -10.43 -0.80
N HIS A 35 5.65 -9.92 0.29
CA HIS A 35 5.20 -8.53 0.36
C HIS A 35 6.33 -7.51 0.15
N TYR A 36 7.53 -7.83 0.63
CA TYR A 36 8.71 -6.99 0.47
C TYR A 36 9.18 -6.93 -0.99
N CYS A 37 9.14 -8.06 -1.71
CA CYS A 37 9.51 -8.11 -3.12
C CYS A 37 8.67 -7.18 -3.99
N VAL A 38 7.37 -7.00 -3.68
CA VAL A 38 6.51 -6.05 -4.41
C VAL A 38 7.01 -4.62 -4.27
N ILE A 39 7.38 -4.22 -3.05
CA ILE A 39 7.87 -2.87 -2.76
C ILE A 39 9.19 -2.63 -3.48
N GLU A 40 10.15 -3.55 -3.38
CA GLU A 40 11.42 -3.42 -4.08
C GLU A 40 11.26 -3.41 -5.60
N TYR A 41 10.33 -4.18 -6.15
CA TYR A 41 10.02 -4.10 -7.58
C TYR A 41 9.49 -2.71 -7.99
N LEU A 42 8.55 -2.15 -7.23
CA LEU A 42 8.07 -0.79 -7.48
C LEU A 42 9.20 0.25 -7.40
N ARG A 43 10.10 0.12 -6.42
CA ARG A 43 11.27 0.99 -6.27
C ARG A 43 12.12 0.99 -7.54
N GLU A 44 12.52 -0.20 -7.98
CA GLU A 44 13.48 -0.36 -9.08
C GLU A 44 12.88 -0.04 -10.46
N TYR A 45 11.62 -0.42 -10.70
CA TYR A 45 11.05 -0.38 -12.05
C TYR A 45 10.08 0.78 -12.28
N TYR A 46 9.50 1.36 -11.24
CA TYR A 46 8.53 2.45 -11.36
C TYR A 46 9.03 3.75 -10.74
N VAL A 47 9.61 3.71 -9.54
CA VAL A 47 10.03 4.94 -8.85
C VAL A 47 11.35 5.47 -9.39
N LYS A 48 12.38 4.64 -9.56
CA LYS A 48 13.65 5.07 -10.19
C LYS A 48 13.48 5.60 -11.61
N LYS A 49 12.42 5.18 -12.30
CA LYS A 49 12.05 5.67 -13.64
C LYS A 49 11.09 6.86 -13.61
N HIS A 50 10.81 7.41 -12.44
CA HIS A 50 9.89 8.54 -12.21
C HIS A 50 8.43 8.30 -12.69
N LEU A 51 8.02 7.05 -12.82
CA LEU A 51 6.64 6.65 -13.15
C LEU A 51 5.74 6.66 -11.92
N LEU A 52 6.32 6.50 -10.73
CA LEU A 52 5.65 6.64 -9.44
C LEU A 52 6.48 7.52 -8.50
N SER A 53 5.81 8.26 -7.61
CA SER A 53 6.48 9.04 -6.56
C SER A 53 7.09 8.13 -5.49
N GLN A 54 8.23 8.55 -4.93
CA GLN A 54 8.86 7.93 -3.77
C GLN A 54 7.92 7.92 -2.54
N ASP A 55 7.03 8.91 -2.40
CA ASP A 55 6.08 8.97 -1.28
C ASP A 55 5.08 7.82 -1.29
N TYR A 56 4.72 7.33 -2.49
CA TYR A 56 3.85 6.17 -2.63
C TYR A 56 4.54 4.90 -2.17
N LEU A 57 5.84 4.76 -2.47
CA LEU A 57 6.67 3.65 -2.00
C LEU A 57 6.82 3.68 -0.47
N HIS A 58 7.06 4.87 0.09
CA HIS A 58 7.12 5.05 1.54
C HIS A 58 5.80 4.67 2.20
N SER A 59 4.67 5.14 1.67
CA SER A 59 3.34 4.88 2.24
C SER A 59 3.02 3.38 2.28
N ILE A 60 3.21 2.65 1.16
CA ILE A 60 2.90 1.22 1.13
C ILE A 60 3.80 0.41 2.08
N ASP A 61 5.05 0.83 2.27
CA ASP A 61 5.98 0.16 3.19
C ASP A 61 5.64 0.43 4.66
N VAL A 62 5.27 1.66 5.01
CA VAL A 62 4.75 1.98 6.35
C VAL A 62 3.49 1.17 6.65
N TYR A 63 2.54 1.10 5.71
CA TYR A 63 1.33 0.32 5.95
C TYR A 63 1.58 -1.20 5.95
N ARG A 64 2.65 -1.67 5.30
CA ARG A 64 3.08 -3.07 5.38
C ARG A 64 3.48 -3.43 6.81
N THR A 65 4.27 -2.59 7.47
CA THR A 65 4.75 -2.80 8.84
C THR A 65 3.61 -2.61 9.84
N GLN A 66 2.80 -1.57 9.70
CA GLN A 66 1.62 -1.35 10.54
C GLN A 66 0.64 -2.53 10.48
N ARG A 67 0.31 -3.03 9.28
CA ARG A 67 -0.52 -4.23 9.14
C ARG A 67 0.09 -5.46 9.80
N HIS A 68 1.42 -5.61 9.75
CA HIS A 68 2.09 -6.74 10.41
C HIS A 68 1.91 -6.65 11.93
N GLU A 69 2.13 -5.47 12.50
CA GLU A 69 1.99 -5.24 13.93
C GLU A 69 0.52 -5.36 14.38
N VAL A 70 -0.45 -4.87 13.61
CA VAL A 70 -1.89 -5.06 13.93
C VAL A 70 -2.28 -6.55 13.99
N LEU A 71 -1.74 -7.38 13.10
CA LEU A 71 -2.14 -8.79 13.00
C LEU A 71 -1.33 -9.74 13.89
N TYR A 72 -0.07 -9.41 14.16
CA TYR A 72 0.89 -10.31 14.79
C TYR A 72 1.64 -9.67 15.97
N GLY A 73 1.48 -8.37 16.17
CA GLY A 73 2.07 -7.64 17.28
C GLY A 73 1.60 -8.20 18.62
N LEU A 74 2.51 -8.20 19.58
CA LEU A 74 2.20 -8.58 20.95
C LEU A 74 1.57 -7.40 21.71
N GLU A 75 1.90 -6.18 21.30
CA GLU A 75 1.33 -4.94 21.83
C GLU A 75 0.21 -4.48 20.89
N GLY A 76 -0.98 -4.25 21.45
CA GLY A 76 -2.10 -3.73 20.67
C GLY A 76 -1.82 -2.29 20.23
N ILE A 77 -1.81 -2.05 18.92
CA ILE A 77 -1.77 -0.70 18.36
C ILE A 77 -3.21 -0.19 18.23
N SER A 78 -3.44 1.04 18.64
CA SER A 78 -4.69 1.76 18.37
C SER A 78 -4.43 2.92 17.42
N TYR A 79 -5.39 3.20 16.55
CA TYR A 79 -5.31 4.36 15.65
C TYR A 79 -6.39 5.38 15.95
N GLU A 80 -6.01 6.65 15.87
CA GLU A 80 -6.97 7.75 15.94
C GLU A 80 -7.73 7.88 14.61
N LYS A 81 -8.98 8.35 14.70
CA LYS A 81 -9.88 8.44 13.55
C LYS A 81 -9.28 9.25 12.38
N ASP A 82 -8.54 10.30 12.68
CA ASP A 82 -7.91 11.15 11.68
C ASP A 82 -6.69 10.48 11.02
N GLU A 83 -5.94 9.65 11.76
CA GLU A 83 -4.83 8.85 11.20
C GLU A 83 -5.36 7.81 10.21
N VAL A 84 -6.45 7.14 10.55
CA VAL A 84 -7.06 6.17 9.64
C VAL A 84 -7.65 6.88 8.41
N LYS A 85 -8.23 8.08 8.59
CA LYS A 85 -8.76 8.87 7.48
C LYS A 85 -7.65 9.28 6.51
N ASP A 86 -6.51 9.74 7.03
CA ASP A 86 -5.32 10.05 6.23
C ASP A 86 -4.80 8.81 5.50
N THR A 87 -4.75 7.67 6.19
CA THR A 87 -4.36 6.38 5.60
C THR A 87 -5.23 5.96 4.43
N ILE A 88 -6.56 6.10 4.56
CA ILE A 88 -7.49 5.82 3.47
C ILE A 88 -7.28 6.79 2.30
N GLU A 89 -7.03 8.07 2.58
CA GLU A 89 -6.81 9.07 1.52
C GLU A 89 -5.51 8.81 0.76
N LYS A 90 -4.41 8.50 1.46
CA LYS A 90 -3.14 8.07 0.86
C LYS A 90 -3.31 6.80 0.03
N THR A 91 -4.09 5.84 0.53
CA THR A 91 -4.43 4.61 -0.20
C THR A 91 -5.17 4.91 -1.50
N LYS A 92 -6.20 5.77 -1.47
CA LYS A 92 -6.94 6.16 -2.69
C LYS A 92 -6.04 6.82 -3.72
N LYS A 93 -5.17 7.74 -3.28
CA LYS A 93 -4.20 8.42 -4.16
C LYS A 93 -3.23 7.42 -4.80
N PHE A 94 -2.72 6.48 -4.00
CA PHE A 94 -1.86 5.40 -4.49
C PHE A 94 -2.55 4.57 -5.57
N ILE A 95 -3.75 4.06 -5.31
CA ILE A 95 -4.50 3.23 -6.27
C ILE A 95 -4.77 4.01 -7.56
N LYS A 96 -5.11 5.31 -7.45
CA LYS A 96 -5.30 6.18 -8.61
C LYS A 96 -4.01 6.32 -9.42
N ALA A 97 -2.87 6.54 -8.79
CA ALA A 97 -1.58 6.65 -9.45
C ALA A 97 -1.23 5.35 -10.20
N ILE A 98 -1.40 4.19 -9.55
CA ILE A 98 -1.20 2.88 -10.20
C ILE A 98 -2.12 2.72 -11.42
N SER A 99 -3.40 3.05 -11.29
CA SER A 99 -4.36 2.96 -12.39
C SER A 99 -3.96 3.85 -13.57
N GLN A 100 -3.43 5.04 -13.32
CA GLN A 100 -2.93 5.93 -14.36
C GLN A 100 -1.73 5.33 -15.10
N VAL A 101 -0.77 4.76 -14.37
CA VAL A 101 0.38 4.07 -14.96
C VAL A 101 -0.06 2.89 -15.85
N ILE A 102 -1.06 2.13 -15.43
CA ILE A 102 -1.61 1.02 -16.23
C ILE A 102 -2.27 1.53 -17.52
N LYS A 103 -3.06 2.61 -17.46
CA LYS A 103 -3.83 3.13 -18.61
C LYS A 103 -2.98 3.82 -19.68
N VAL A 104 -1.80 4.31 -19.32
CA VAL A 104 -0.89 5.03 -20.24
C VAL A 104 -0.02 4.06 -21.05
N SER A 105 -0.12 2.75 -20.76
CA SER A 105 0.62 1.67 -21.43
C SER A 105 -0.25 0.93 -22.43
#